data_AF-A0A1H1LPL5-F1
#
_entry.id   AF-A0A1H1LPL5-F1
#
_cell.length_a   1.000
_cell.length_b   1.000
_cell.length_c   1.000
_cell.angle_alpha   90.00
_cell.angle_beta   90.00
_cell.angle_gamma   90.00
#
_symmetry.space_group_name_H-M   'P 1'
#
loop_
_entity.id
_entity.type
_entity.pdbx_description
1 polymer ?
#
loop_
_entity_poly.entity_id
_entity_poly.type
_entity_poly.pdbx_seq_one_letter_code
_entity_poly.pdbx_strand_id
1 'polypeptide(L)'
;MTSHSLPSDSAHPAEDADRPGSVRPAVPHDPSPADGWPPFRAFRRWARTLTTASRPTARRESPAPDNPRARSERINAAGPFRPGEIEYARLRSLPPFDTDLLIVTNLRIMRVHTDAQGSIAQLSEAAARQVGVVRAEEFRGRATVTVELHVGSSMRLEETTPADAQRFVDILNEVAVRSRT
;
A
#
# COMPACT_ATOMS: atom_id res chain seq x y z
N MET A 1 25.78 54.46 23.72
CA MET A 1 25.75 53.00 24.00
C MET A 1 24.32 52.64 24.34
N THR A 2 23.83 51.57 23.73
CA THR A 2 22.42 51.21 23.53
C THR A 2 21.72 50.65 24.77
N SER A 3 20.47 51.07 24.98
CA SER A 3 19.52 50.58 25.97
C SER A 3 19.09 49.14 25.70
N HIS A 4 18.96 48.32 26.74
CA HIS A 4 18.21 47.07 26.72
C HIS A 4 17.25 47.04 27.91
N SER A 5 15.95 47.10 27.62
CA SER A 5 14.86 46.80 28.55
C SER A 5 14.33 45.40 28.24
N LEU A 6 14.05 44.61 29.29
CA LEU A 6 13.13 43.46 29.22
C LEU A 6 12.19 43.51 30.44
N PRO A 7 10.91 43.09 30.29
CA PRO A 7 9.84 43.42 31.22
C PRO A 7 9.60 42.38 32.31
N SER A 8 8.99 42.85 33.39
CA SER A 8 8.52 42.13 34.58
C SER A 8 7.53 41.02 34.27
N ASP A 9 7.68 39.87 34.95
CA ASP A 9 6.71 38.77 34.99
C ASP A 9 5.94 38.77 36.32
N SER A 10 4.73 38.22 36.26
CA SER A 10 3.54 38.58 37.01
C SER A 10 3.22 37.64 38.19
N ALA A 11 2.28 38.11 39.02
CA ALA A 11 1.13 37.37 39.55
C ALA A 11 1.00 37.28 41.09
N HIS A 12 -0.15 37.75 41.55
CA HIS A 12 -0.87 37.45 42.80
C HIS A 12 -2.36 37.72 42.50
N PRO A 13 -3.35 37.23 43.28
CA PRO A 13 -3.36 36.12 44.24
C PRO A 13 -4.64 35.22 44.18
N ALA A 14 -4.67 34.24 45.12
CA ALA A 14 -5.81 33.72 45.92
C ALA A 14 -6.93 32.89 45.22
N GLU A 15 -7.11 31.62 45.66
CA GLU A 15 -8.23 31.10 46.51
C GLU A 15 -9.58 31.05 45.74
N ASP A 16 -10.46 30.06 45.83
CA ASP A 16 -10.87 29.23 46.94
C ASP A 16 -11.81 28.12 46.40
N ALA A 17 -12.11 27.15 47.27
CA ALA A 17 -13.42 26.50 47.43
C ALA A 17 -13.98 25.47 46.41
N ASP A 18 -14.13 24.25 46.96
CA ASP A 18 -15.39 23.47 47.04
C ASP A 18 -15.75 22.33 46.05
N ARG A 19 -15.93 21.16 46.68
CA ARG A 19 -16.62 19.88 46.35
C ARG A 19 -18.07 20.05 45.83
N PRO A 20 -18.90 18.97 45.65
CA PRO A 20 -18.69 17.55 45.26
C PRO A 20 -19.68 17.11 44.14
N GLY A 21 -19.54 15.90 43.57
CA GLY A 21 -20.55 15.35 42.64
C GLY A 21 -20.44 13.84 42.38
N SER A 22 -21.17 13.06 43.17
CA SER A 22 -21.40 11.62 42.99
C SER A 22 -22.62 11.40 42.08
N VAL A 23 -22.47 10.76 40.91
CA VAL A 23 -23.55 10.01 40.23
C VAL A 23 -22.94 8.89 39.38
N ARG A 24 -23.21 7.64 39.75
CA ARG A 24 -22.95 6.41 38.99
C ARG A 24 -24.01 6.25 37.89
N PRO A 25 -23.65 5.88 36.65
CA PRO A 25 -24.61 5.27 35.73
C PRO A 25 -24.54 3.74 35.78
N ALA A 26 -25.72 3.13 35.67
CA ALA A 26 -25.98 1.70 35.73
C ALA A 26 -25.30 0.89 34.62
N VAL A 27 -24.89 -0.32 34.96
CA VAL A 27 -24.53 -1.40 34.02
C VAL A 27 -25.83 -1.98 33.45
N PRO A 28 -25.97 -2.11 32.12
CA PRO A 28 -26.77 -3.16 31.53
C PRO A 28 -25.86 -4.29 31.04
N HIS A 29 -26.31 -5.50 31.31
CA HIS A 29 -25.73 -6.78 30.91
C HIS A 29 -25.34 -6.87 29.44
N ASP A 30 -24.23 -7.57 29.23
CA ASP A 30 -23.85 -8.32 28.04
C ASP A 30 -25.03 -8.97 27.31
N PRO A 31 -24.99 -8.95 25.97
CA PRO A 31 -25.12 -10.22 25.27
C PRO A 31 -23.95 -10.44 24.29
N SER A 32 -23.06 -11.37 24.69
CA SER A 32 -22.44 -12.44 23.88
C SER A 32 -22.25 -12.18 22.37
N PRO A 33 -21.00 -12.04 21.87
CA PRO A 33 -20.71 -12.10 20.44
C PRO A 33 -20.56 -13.57 19.99
N ALA A 34 -21.68 -14.26 19.81
CA ALA A 34 -21.81 -15.29 18.77
C ALA A 34 -22.65 -14.60 17.68
N ASP A 35 -22.18 -14.31 16.47
CA ASP A 35 -21.47 -15.18 15.55
C ASP A 35 -20.37 -14.40 14.80
N GLY A 36 -19.11 -14.72 15.12
CA GLY A 36 -17.98 -14.34 14.30
C GLY A 36 -18.00 -15.13 13.00
N TRP A 37 -18.56 -14.56 11.93
CA TRP A 37 -18.30 -15.06 10.59
C TRP A 37 -16.80 -14.93 10.29
N PRO A 38 -16.06 -16.04 10.08
CA PRO A 38 -14.64 -15.96 9.82
C PRO A 38 -14.44 -15.47 8.36
N PRO A 39 -13.64 -14.41 8.09
CA PRO A 39 -13.34 -13.95 6.73
C PRO A 39 -12.52 -14.97 5.91
N PHE A 40 -12.16 -16.10 6.52
CA PHE A 40 -11.28 -17.14 5.98
C PHE A 40 -11.81 -17.87 4.73
N ARG A 41 -13.07 -17.69 4.33
CA ARG A 41 -13.61 -18.39 3.14
C ARG A 41 -13.41 -17.66 1.82
N ALA A 42 -13.13 -16.36 1.81
CA ALA A 42 -12.90 -15.62 0.57
C ALA A 42 -11.58 -16.04 -0.11
N PHE A 43 -10.50 -16.23 0.65
CA PHE A 43 -9.18 -16.55 0.09
C PHE A 43 -9.05 -17.94 -0.54
N ARG A 44 -9.80 -18.94 -0.06
CA ARG A 44 -9.74 -20.29 -0.66
C ARG A 44 -10.34 -20.34 -2.08
N ARG A 45 -11.15 -19.36 -2.48
CA ARG A 45 -11.68 -19.27 -3.86
C ARG A 45 -10.69 -18.64 -4.84
N TRP A 46 -9.88 -17.67 -4.40
CA TRP A 46 -8.93 -16.97 -5.27
C TRP A 46 -7.77 -17.86 -5.73
N ALA A 47 -7.27 -18.75 -4.86
CA ALA A 47 -6.20 -19.68 -5.22
C ALA A 47 -6.60 -20.72 -6.28
N ARG A 48 -7.91 -20.96 -6.52
CA ARG A 48 -8.38 -21.94 -7.52
C ARG A 48 -8.64 -21.35 -8.91
N THR A 49 -8.71 -20.03 -9.05
CA THR A 49 -9.04 -19.39 -10.33
C THR A 49 -7.81 -18.89 -11.11
N LEU A 50 -6.60 -18.98 -10.53
CA LEU A 50 -5.35 -18.55 -11.16
C LEU A 50 -4.71 -19.62 -12.07
N THR A 51 -5.29 -20.81 -12.17
CA THR A 51 -4.70 -21.92 -12.95
C THR A 51 -5.29 -22.02 -14.37
N THR A 52 -5.17 -20.98 -15.19
CA THR A 52 -5.18 -21.13 -16.67
C THR A 52 -4.78 -19.81 -17.35
N ALA A 53 -3.48 -19.54 -17.46
CA ALA A 53 -2.96 -18.56 -18.43
C ALA A 53 -1.50 -18.86 -18.77
N SER A 54 -1.21 -20.10 -19.18
CA SER A 54 0.07 -20.43 -19.83
C SER A 54 -0.24 -21.03 -21.19
N ARG A 55 -0.51 -20.16 -22.17
CA ARG A 55 -0.40 -20.52 -23.58
C ARG A 55 0.16 -19.31 -24.33
N PRO A 56 1.43 -19.32 -24.75
CA PRO A 56 1.94 -18.27 -25.61
C PRO A 56 1.42 -18.54 -27.02
N THR A 57 0.34 -17.86 -27.40
CA THR A 57 0.01 -17.71 -28.82
C THR A 57 0.91 -16.64 -29.40
N ALA A 58 1.95 -17.06 -30.11
CA ALA A 58 2.73 -16.21 -30.99
C ALA A 58 1.77 -15.52 -31.98
N ARG A 59 1.56 -14.21 -31.78
CA ARG A 59 0.80 -13.38 -32.72
C ARG A 59 1.76 -12.41 -33.41
N ARG A 60 1.97 -12.71 -34.68
CA ARG A 60 2.62 -11.95 -35.76
C ARG A 60 2.48 -10.44 -35.57
N GLU A 61 3.61 -9.75 -35.52
CA GLU A 61 3.71 -8.29 -35.43
C GLU A 61 3.18 -7.62 -36.71
N SER A 62 2.47 -6.50 -36.53
CA SER A 62 2.25 -5.47 -37.55
C SER A 62 2.71 -4.14 -36.95
N PRO A 63 3.49 -3.31 -37.66
CA PRO A 63 4.03 -2.08 -37.11
C PRO A 63 2.95 -1.00 -37.18
N ALA A 64 2.18 -0.84 -36.10
CA ALA A 64 1.30 0.31 -35.91
C ALA A 64 1.98 1.30 -34.95
N PRO A 65 1.81 2.62 -35.15
CA PRO A 65 2.50 3.63 -34.37
C PRO A 65 2.16 3.50 -32.88
N ASP A 66 3.16 3.73 -32.04
CA ASP A 66 3.16 3.64 -30.58
C ASP A 66 1.94 4.36 -29.97
N ASN A 67 0.87 3.60 -29.77
CA ASN A 67 -0.31 4.08 -29.06
C ASN A 67 0.03 4.03 -27.57
N PRO A 68 -0.09 5.11 -26.79
CA PRO A 68 0.24 5.11 -25.36
C PRO A 68 -0.51 4.01 -24.59
N ARG A 69 -1.74 3.66 -25.01
CA ARG A 69 -2.49 2.52 -24.46
C ARG A 69 -1.81 1.16 -24.68
N ALA A 70 -1.15 0.95 -25.82
CA ALA A 70 -0.43 -0.28 -26.12
C ALA A 70 0.87 -0.40 -25.30
N ARG A 71 1.51 0.73 -24.98
CA ARG A 71 2.65 0.78 -24.03
C ARG A 71 2.18 0.44 -22.60
N SER A 72 1.01 0.94 -22.23
CA SER A 72 0.33 0.63 -20.98
C SER A 72 -0.14 -0.83 -20.81
N GLU A 73 0.05 -1.69 -21.80
CA GLU A 73 -0.25 -3.13 -21.72
C GLU A 73 1.03 -3.99 -21.72
N ARG A 74 2.19 -3.40 -22.05
CA ARG A 74 3.41 -4.14 -22.40
C ARG A 74 4.47 -4.32 -21.30
N ILE A 75 4.23 -3.92 -20.04
CA ILE A 75 5.22 -4.23 -18.99
C ILE A 75 5.18 -5.74 -18.70
N ASN A 76 6.05 -6.47 -19.39
CA ASN A 76 6.31 -7.88 -19.17
C ASN A 76 7.28 -8.05 -18.00
N ALA A 77 6.79 -7.91 -16.77
CA ALA A 77 7.52 -8.29 -15.57
C ALA A 77 7.52 -9.80 -15.35
N ALA A 78 7.64 -10.63 -16.39
CA ALA A 78 7.67 -12.09 -16.24
C ALA A 78 9.03 -12.60 -15.71
N GLY A 79 10.11 -11.81 -15.85
CA GLY A 79 11.48 -12.19 -15.48
C GLY A 79 11.97 -11.98 -14.03
N PRO A 80 11.35 -11.19 -13.13
CA PRO A 80 11.88 -10.97 -11.79
C PRO A 80 11.54 -12.08 -10.79
N PHE A 81 10.65 -13.01 -11.13
CA PHE A 81 10.14 -14.03 -10.20
C PHE A 81 11.17 -15.14 -9.94
N ARG A 82 11.31 -15.52 -8.67
CA ARG A 82 12.08 -16.70 -8.25
C ARG A 82 11.25 -17.97 -8.49
N PRO A 83 11.89 -19.15 -8.65
CA PRO A 83 11.17 -20.41 -8.73
C PRO A 83 10.23 -20.61 -7.52
N GLY A 84 8.96 -20.92 -7.78
CA GLY A 84 7.94 -21.12 -6.74
C GLY A 84 7.40 -19.82 -6.11
N GLU A 85 7.79 -18.65 -6.62
CA GLU A 85 7.22 -17.37 -6.21
C GLU A 85 5.83 -17.18 -6.84
N ILE A 86 4.84 -16.78 -6.03
CA ILE A 86 3.44 -16.63 -6.41
C ILE A 86 3.05 -15.16 -6.24
N GLU A 87 2.53 -14.54 -7.30
CA GLU A 87 1.98 -13.18 -7.28
C GLU A 87 0.63 -13.15 -6.53
N TYR A 88 0.49 -12.23 -5.58
CA TYR A 88 -0.76 -11.95 -4.87
C TYR A 88 -1.44 -10.70 -5.38
N ALA A 89 -0.67 -9.65 -5.66
CA ALA A 89 -1.17 -8.39 -6.18
C ALA A 89 -0.14 -7.71 -7.07
N ARG A 90 -0.64 -6.97 -8.05
CA ARG A 90 0.15 -6.09 -8.91
C ARG A 90 -0.58 -4.77 -9.05
N LEU A 91 0.17 -3.70 -8.88
CA LEU A 91 -0.27 -2.34 -9.09
C LEU A 91 0.61 -1.70 -10.15
N ARG A 92 -0.02 -0.99 -11.07
CA ARG A 92 0.63 -0.36 -12.21
C ARG A 92 0.37 1.13 -12.20
N SER A 93 1.40 1.91 -12.52
CA SER A 93 1.25 3.33 -12.80
C SER A 93 0.57 3.55 -14.15
N LEU A 94 -0.21 4.62 -14.23
CA LEU A 94 -0.98 5.01 -15.40
C LEU A 94 -0.18 6.02 -16.24
N PRO A 95 -0.55 6.19 -17.52
CA PRO A 95 0.05 7.22 -18.36
C PRO A 95 -0.03 8.60 -17.70
N PRO A 96 1.04 9.41 -17.80
CA PRO A 96 2.24 9.22 -18.62
C PRO A 96 3.40 8.43 -17.95
N PHE A 97 3.23 7.98 -16.70
CA PHE A 97 4.28 7.35 -15.90
C PHE A 97 4.20 5.82 -15.91
N ASP A 98 3.63 5.22 -16.96
CA ASP A 98 3.24 3.81 -17.04
C ASP A 98 4.41 2.82 -17.21
N THR A 99 5.51 3.10 -16.54
CA THR A 99 6.78 2.35 -16.49
C THR A 99 7.05 1.71 -15.12
N ASP A 100 6.25 2.04 -14.10
CA ASP A 100 6.41 1.54 -12.74
C ASP A 100 5.37 0.48 -12.39
N LEU A 101 5.83 -0.56 -11.70
CA LEU A 101 5.01 -1.59 -11.08
C LEU A 101 5.38 -1.80 -9.63
N LEU A 102 4.38 -2.04 -8.80
CA LEU A 102 4.54 -2.71 -7.52
C LEU A 102 3.94 -4.10 -7.61
N ILE A 103 4.67 -5.10 -7.12
CA ILE A 103 4.27 -6.50 -7.14
C ILE A 103 4.43 -7.07 -5.74
N VAL A 104 3.37 -7.65 -5.18
CA VAL A 104 3.39 -8.37 -3.91
C VAL A 104 3.35 -9.86 -4.20
N THR A 105 4.26 -10.61 -3.59
CA THR A 105 4.34 -12.06 -3.72
C THR A 105 4.28 -12.73 -2.35
N ASN A 106 4.28 -14.06 -2.36
CA ASN A 106 4.45 -14.87 -1.15
C ASN A 106 5.81 -14.69 -0.45
N LEU A 107 6.79 -14.07 -1.10
CA LEU A 107 8.16 -13.94 -0.55
C LEU A 107 8.54 -12.48 -0.27
N ARG A 108 8.10 -11.54 -1.10
CA ARG A 108 8.59 -10.16 -1.10
C ARG A 108 7.62 -9.19 -1.76
N ILE A 109 7.88 -7.91 -1.55
CA ILE A 109 7.39 -6.84 -2.39
C ILE A 109 8.51 -6.40 -3.34
N MET A 110 8.14 -6.11 -4.58
CA MET A 110 9.05 -5.62 -5.61
C MET A 110 8.51 -4.32 -6.21
N ARG A 111 9.40 -3.34 -6.43
CA ARG A 111 9.19 -2.22 -7.34
C ARG A 111 9.99 -2.48 -8.61
N VAL A 112 9.29 -2.60 -9.73
CA VAL A 112 9.90 -2.79 -11.06
C VAL A 112 9.72 -1.49 -11.82
N HIS A 113 10.83 -0.89 -12.23
CA HIS A 113 10.85 0.24 -13.15
C HIS A 113 11.36 -0.24 -14.51
N THR A 114 10.63 0.07 -15.57
CA THR A 114 11.03 -0.26 -16.94
C THR A 114 11.50 0.97 -17.71
N ASP A 115 12.41 0.75 -18.66
CA ASP A 115 12.76 1.76 -19.65
C ASP A 115 11.64 1.98 -20.68
N ALA A 116 11.88 2.89 -21.63
CA ALA A 116 10.93 3.20 -22.71
C ALA A 116 10.67 2.01 -23.64
N GLN A 117 11.55 1.01 -23.65
CA GLN A 117 11.46 -0.22 -24.43
C GLN A 117 10.71 -1.33 -23.67
N GLY A 118 10.32 -1.08 -22.41
CA GLY A 118 9.63 -2.03 -21.56
C GLY A 118 10.56 -3.08 -20.94
N SER A 119 11.88 -2.89 -21.02
CA SER A 119 12.86 -3.74 -20.32
C SER A 119 13.04 -3.28 -18.88
N ILE A 120 13.39 -4.19 -17.98
CA ILE A 120 13.61 -3.84 -16.56
C ILE A 120 14.88 -2.99 -16.46
N ALA A 121 14.72 -1.71 -16.11
CA ALA A 121 15.81 -0.78 -15.89
C ALA A 121 16.25 -0.76 -14.41
N GLN A 122 15.30 -0.93 -13.49
CA GLN A 122 15.59 -1.01 -12.06
C GLN A 122 14.62 -1.98 -11.37
N LEU A 123 15.16 -2.78 -10.44
CA LEU A 123 14.39 -3.67 -9.57
C LEU A 123 14.77 -3.36 -8.12
N SER A 124 13.80 -2.98 -7.30
CA SER A 124 13.94 -2.85 -5.85
C SER A 124 13.09 -3.90 -5.17
N GLU A 125 13.61 -4.55 -4.13
CA GLU A 125 12.91 -5.63 -3.43
C GLU A 125 13.06 -5.54 -1.91
N ALA A 126 12.02 -5.97 -1.20
CA ALA A 126 12.03 -6.07 0.26
C ALA A 126 11.17 -7.26 0.70
N ALA A 127 11.59 -7.94 1.78
CA ALA A 127 10.76 -9.00 2.35
C ALA A 127 9.47 -8.40 2.93
N ALA A 128 8.34 -9.12 2.86
CA ALA A 128 7.06 -8.65 3.38
C ALA A 128 7.13 -8.23 4.86
N ARG A 129 7.95 -8.91 5.66
CA ARG A 129 8.17 -8.58 7.09
C ARG A 129 8.85 -7.23 7.32
N GLN A 130 9.52 -6.68 6.30
CA GLN A 130 10.20 -5.38 6.37
C GLN A 130 9.26 -4.21 6.03
N VAL A 131 8.08 -4.48 5.48
CA VAL A 131 7.06 -3.47 5.27
C VAL A 131 6.63 -2.96 6.63
N GLY A 132 6.65 -1.64 6.83
CA GLY A 132 6.20 -0.98 8.06
C GLY A 132 4.81 -0.40 7.90
N VAL A 133 4.73 0.69 7.14
CA VAL A 133 3.50 1.43 6.88
C VAL A 133 3.23 1.46 5.38
N VAL A 134 1.96 1.28 5.01
CA VAL A 134 1.51 1.36 3.63
C VAL A 134 0.37 2.36 3.55
N ARG A 135 0.45 3.31 2.61
CA ARG A 135 -0.56 4.34 2.42
C ARG A 135 -0.90 4.49 0.95
N ALA A 136 -2.18 4.73 0.67
CA ALA A 136 -2.67 5.22 -0.61
C ALA A 136 -3.15 6.66 -0.42
N GLU A 137 -2.58 7.59 -1.17
CA GLU A 137 -2.94 9.01 -1.14
C GLU A 137 -3.68 9.35 -2.42
N GLU A 138 -4.93 9.79 -2.30
CA GLU A 138 -5.74 10.19 -3.44
C GLU A 138 -5.62 11.68 -3.72
N PHE A 139 -5.40 12.03 -4.99
CA PHE A 139 -5.37 13.39 -5.47
C PHE A 139 -5.96 13.47 -6.89
N ARG A 140 -6.99 14.30 -7.08
CA ARG A 140 -7.62 14.57 -8.40
C ARG A 140 -8.01 13.30 -9.20
N GLY A 141 -8.58 12.30 -8.53
CA GLY A 141 -9.01 11.04 -9.16
C GLY A 141 -7.86 10.10 -9.52
N ARG A 142 -6.66 10.36 -9.00
CA ARG A 142 -5.46 9.54 -9.09
C ARG A 142 -5.01 9.17 -7.69
N ALA A 143 -4.25 8.11 -7.56
CA ALA A 143 -3.67 7.72 -6.30
C ALA A 143 -2.16 7.50 -6.40
N THR A 144 -1.47 7.78 -5.31
CA THR A 144 -0.06 7.41 -5.09
C THR A 144 -0.02 6.37 -3.98
N VAL A 145 0.71 5.28 -4.19
CA VAL A 145 0.97 4.30 -3.13
C VAL A 145 2.39 4.46 -2.63
N THR A 146 2.53 4.62 -1.32
CA THR A 146 3.81 4.68 -0.62
C THR A 146 3.91 3.53 0.37
N VAL A 147 4.98 2.75 0.24
CA VAL A 147 5.34 1.64 1.14
C VAL A 147 6.58 2.05 1.89
N GLU A 148 6.44 2.36 3.18
CA GLU A 148 7.55 2.62 4.08
C GLU A 148 8.09 1.29 4.62
N LEU A 149 9.41 1.13 4.58
CA LEU A 149 10.09 -0.05 5.10
C LEU A 149 10.69 0.29 6.47
N HIS A 150 10.73 -0.70 7.38
CA HIS A 150 11.27 -0.53 8.74
C HIS A 150 12.73 -0.03 8.80
N VAL A 151 13.47 -0.12 7.68
CA VAL A 151 14.86 0.31 7.57
C VAL A 151 15.01 1.77 7.10
N GLY A 152 13.93 2.55 7.11
CA GLY A 152 13.94 3.98 6.75
C GLY A 152 13.98 4.26 5.24
N SER A 153 13.81 3.24 4.40
CA SER A 153 13.63 3.37 2.95
C SER A 153 12.15 3.26 2.57
N SER A 154 11.80 3.70 1.36
CA SER A 154 10.43 3.59 0.86
C SER A 154 10.37 3.17 -0.61
N MET A 155 9.28 2.51 -0.98
CA MET A 155 8.90 2.27 -2.37
C MET A 155 7.66 3.11 -2.67
N ARG A 156 7.70 3.87 -3.76
CA ARG A 156 6.58 4.72 -4.19
C ARG A 156 6.17 4.36 -5.61
N LEU A 157 4.86 4.29 -5.84
CA LEU A 157 4.26 4.21 -7.16
C LEU A 157 3.30 5.38 -7.33
N GLU A 158 3.58 6.21 -8.32
CA GLU A 158 2.80 7.39 -8.63
C GLU A 158 1.70 7.07 -9.64
N GLU A 159 0.61 7.81 -9.56
CA GLU A 159 -0.43 7.88 -10.60
C GLU A 159 -1.07 6.52 -10.92
N THR A 160 -1.92 6.01 -10.03
CA THR A 160 -2.78 4.84 -10.29
C THR A 160 -4.26 5.15 -10.05
N THR A 161 -5.16 4.17 -10.19
CA THR A 161 -6.56 4.37 -9.82
C THR A 161 -6.73 4.26 -8.30
N PRO A 162 -7.56 5.08 -7.65
CA PRO A 162 -7.79 4.98 -6.19
C PRO A 162 -8.29 3.60 -5.76
N ALA A 163 -9.13 2.96 -6.58
CA ALA A 163 -9.66 1.62 -6.30
C ALA A 163 -8.56 0.55 -6.32
N ASP A 164 -7.66 0.58 -7.32
CA ASP A 164 -6.56 -0.38 -7.41
C ASP A 164 -5.51 -0.11 -6.33
N ALA A 165 -5.24 1.16 -6.01
CA ALA A 165 -4.36 1.54 -4.91
C ALA A 165 -4.86 0.96 -3.59
N GLN A 166 -6.13 1.20 -3.24
CA GLN A 166 -6.68 0.71 -1.98
C GLN A 166 -6.66 -0.83 -1.92
N ARG A 167 -7.08 -1.51 -2.99
CA ARG A 167 -7.01 -2.97 -3.07
C ARG A 167 -5.59 -3.49 -2.86
N PHE A 168 -4.60 -2.84 -3.47
CA PHE A 168 -3.20 -3.22 -3.33
C PHE A 168 -2.72 -3.04 -1.88
N VAL A 169 -3.06 -1.90 -1.25
CA VAL A 169 -2.73 -1.62 0.16
C VAL A 169 -3.31 -2.68 1.09
N ASP A 170 -4.58 -3.06 0.90
CA ASP A 170 -5.25 -4.06 1.72
C ASP A 170 -4.54 -5.42 1.64
N ILE A 171 -4.21 -5.88 0.41
CA ILE A 171 -3.49 -7.15 0.20
C ILE A 171 -2.08 -7.09 0.81
N LEU A 172 -1.36 -5.99 0.60
CA LEU A 172 0.00 -5.85 1.14
C LEU A 172 0.00 -5.86 2.67
N ASN A 173 -0.94 -5.16 3.30
CA ASN A 173 -1.08 -5.16 4.76
C ASN A 173 -1.36 -6.56 5.29
N GLU A 174 -2.26 -7.32 4.65
CA GLU A 174 -2.55 -8.70 5.04
C GLU A 174 -1.30 -9.59 4.95
N VAL A 175 -0.55 -9.50 3.83
CA VAL A 175 0.67 -10.27 3.60
C VAL A 175 1.76 -9.87 4.61
N ALA A 176 1.91 -8.57 4.88
CA ALA A 176 2.86 -8.06 5.86
C ALA A 176 2.55 -8.59 7.27
N VAL A 177 1.28 -8.56 7.70
CA VAL A 177 0.84 -9.10 8.99
C VAL A 177 1.14 -10.60 9.09
N ARG A 178 0.77 -11.39 8.08
CA ARG A 178 1.03 -12.84 8.05
C ARG A 178 2.51 -13.19 8.07
N SER A 179 3.36 -12.35 7.50
CA SER A 179 4.81 -12.61 7.45
C SER A 179 5.54 -12.37 8.76
N ARG A 180 4.86 -11.75 9.74
CA ARG A 180 5.41 -11.44 11.08
C ARG A 180 4.92 -12.42 12.16
N THR A 181 3.89 -13.20 11.88
CA THR A 181 3.36 -14.26 12.75
C THR A 181 4.10 -15.56 12.52
#